data_AF-A0A0G0PJZ4-F1
#
_entry.id   AF-A0A0G0PJZ4-F1
#
_cell.length_a   1.000
_cell.length_b   1.000
_cell.length_c   1.000
_cell.angle_alpha   90.00
_cell.angle_beta   90.00
_cell.angle_gamma   90.00
#
_symmetry.space_group_name_H-M   'P 1'
#
loop_
_entity.id
_entity.type
_entity.pdbx_description
1 polymer ?
#
loop_
_entity_poly.entity_id
_entity_poly.type
_entity_poly.pdbx_seq_one_letter_code
_entity_poly.pdbx_strand_id
1 'polypeptide(L)'
;LFGGIVGLLSLFIFMVFLYKKEGFLASSALVIYTIIVLFIFKFVPITLTLAGIAGFILSIGMAVDANILIFERMREELRLGKPRTIAMKLGFSRAWTSIRDSNITSLITTFILFYFGSGIIRGFALALAIGILVSMFSAIVVTQNLLRFFERD
;
A
#
# COMPACT_ATOMS: atom_id res chain seq x y z
N LEU A 1 -17.81 -9.23 -4.29
CA LEU A 1 -17.15 -9.71 -3.05
C LEU A 1 -16.19 -10.87 -3.32
N PHE A 2 -16.66 -11.97 -3.93
CA PHE A 2 -15.84 -13.18 -4.20
C PHE A 2 -14.53 -12.87 -4.96
N GLY A 3 -14.60 -12.08 -6.04
CA GLY A 3 -13.40 -11.67 -6.79
C GLY A 3 -12.39 -10.85 -5.98
N GLY A 4 -12.84 -10.03 -5.02
CA GLY A 4 -11.95 -9.27 -4.14
C GLY A 4 -11.20 -10.15 -3.15
N ILE A 5 -11.87 -11.18 -2.62
CA ILE A 5 -11.25 -12.16 -1.72
C ILE A 5 -10.20 -12.99 -2.46
N VAL A 6 -10.55 -13.49 -3.66
CA VAL A 6 -9.62 -14.24 -4.51
C VAL A 6 -8.41 -13.36 -4.89
N GLY A 7 -8.64 -12.11 -5.26
CA GLY A 7 -7.56 -11.16 -5.58
C GLY A 7 -6.63 -10.89 -4.39
N LEU A 8 -7.18 -10.64 -3.21
CA LEU A 8 -6.40 -10.46 -1.98
C LEU A 8 -5.59 -11.72 -1.64
N LEU A 9 -6.20 -12.91 -1.67
CA LEU A 9 -5.49 -14.16 -1.38
C LEU A 9 -4.35 -14.41 -2.38
N SER A 10 -4.58 -14.17 -3.66
CA SER A 10 -3.54 -14.28 -4.69
C SER A 10 -2.37 -13.33 -4.44
N LEU A 11 -2.65 -12.08 -4.04
CA LEU A 11 -1.62 -11.10 -3.66
C LEU A 11 -0.82 -11.55 -2.42
N PHE A 12 -1.48 -12.08 -1.40
CA PHE A 12 -0.82 -12.63 -0.22
C PHE A 12 0.11 -13.79 -0.57
N ILE A 13 -0.37 -14.74 -1.38
CA ILE A 13 0.42 -15.89 -1.81
C ILE A 13 1.63 -15.42 -2.61
N PHE A 14 1.44 -14.51 -3.56
CA PHE A 14 2.51 -13.93 -4.38
C PHE A 14 3.59 -13.25 -3.53
N MET A 15 3.18 -12.44 -2.56
CA MET A 15 4.08 -11.75 -1.63
C MET A 15 4.92 -12.71 -0.80
N VAL A 16 4.29 -13.71 -0.17
CA VAL A 16 4.99 -14.66 0.69
C VAL A 16 5.95 -15.53 -0.12
N PHE A 17 5.56 -15.95 -1.32
CA PHE A 17 6.39 -16.83 -2.14
C PHE A 17 7.66 -16.12 -2.66
N LEU A 18 7.55 -14.88 -3.13
CA LEU A 18 8.68 -14.14 -3.68
C LEU A 18 9.57 -13.49 -2.61
N TYR A 19 8.97 -12.97 -1.53
CA TYR A 19 9.67 -12.15 -0.53
C TYR A 19 9.88 -12.86 0.80
N LYS A 20 9.45 -14.12 0.97
CA LYS A 20 9.70 -14.95 2.18
C LYS A 20 9.33 -14.21 3.48
N LYS A 21 10.34 -13.88 4.32
CA LYS A 21 10.13 -13.25 5.63
C LYS A 21 9.62 -11.81 5.48
N GLU A 22 10.21 -11.06 4.56
CA GLU A 22 9.81 -9.70 4.23
C GLU A 22 8.37 -9.68 3.68
N GLY A 23 8.02 -10.66 2.85
CA GLY A 23 6.66 -10.84 2.31
C GLY A 23 5.59 -11.06 3.38
N PHE A 24 5.92 -11.80 4.44
CA PHE A 24 5.02 -12.01 5.57
C PHE A 24 4.78 -10.72 6.37
N LEU A 25 5.82 -9.90 6.58
CA LEU A 25 5.70 -8.60 7.23
C LEU A 25 4.82 -7.64 6.42
N ALA A 26 5.03 -7.53 5.11
CA ALA A 26 4.19 -6.69 4.27
C ALA A 26 2.74 -7.18 4.21
N SER A 27 2.54 -8.49 4.20
CA SER A 27 1.20 -9.08 4.26
C SER A 27 0.47 -8.69 5.54
N SER A 28 1.18 -8.70 6.68
CA SER A 28 0.63 -8.23 7.97
C SER A 28 0.31 -6.73 7.96
N ALA A 29 1.21 -5.91 7.40
CA ALA A 29 0.96 -4.48 7.20
C ALA A 29 -0.24 -4.22 6.28
N LEU A 30 -0.44 -5.05 5.26
CA LEU A 30 -1.57 -4.96 4.34
C LEU A 30 -2.90 -5.26 5.04
N VAL A 31 -2.94 -6.23 5.97
CA VAL A 31 -4.15 -6.47 6.79
C VAL A 31 -4.49 -5.21 7.60
N ILE A 32 -3.51 -4.62 8.26
CA ILE A 32 -3.70 -3.40 9.06
C ILE A 32 -4.20 -2.26 8.18
N TYR A 33 -3.57 -2.05 7.02
CA TYR A 33 -4.01 -1.09 6.00
C TYR A 33 -5.48 -1.31 5.62
N THR A 34 -5.85 -2.54 5.28
CA THR A 34 -7.22 -2.88 4.89
C THR A 34 -8.22 -2.58 5.99
N ILE A 35 -7.90 -2.91 7.25
CA ILE A 35 -8.76 -2.59 8.40
C ILE A 35 -8.94 -1.09 8.56
N ILE A 36 -7.86 -0.30 8.45
CA ILE A 36 -7.91 1.16 8.57
C ILE A 36 -8.78 1.77 7.46
N VAL A 37 -8.60 1.35 6.21
CA VAL A 37 -9.41 1.88 5.09
C VAL A 37 -10.88 1.55 5.27
N LEU A 38 -11.21 0.30 5.65
CA LEU A 38 -12.59 -0.11 5.92
C LEU A 38 -13.20 0.65 7.09
N PHE A 39 -12.42 0.94 8.13
CA PHE A 39 -12.85 1.77 9.24
C PHE A 39 -13.16 3.20 8.78
N ILE A 40 -12.30 3.81 7.96
CA ILE A 40 -12.53 5.16 7.40
C ILE A 40 -13.79 5.18 6.54
N PHE A 41 -14.03 4.17 5.70
CA PHE A 41 -15.23 4.07 4.88
C PHE A 41 -16.53 4.02 5.71
N LYS A 42 -16.48 3.62 6.98
CA LYS A 42 -17.63 3.67 7.88
C LYS A 42 -17.99 5.10 8.30
N PHE A 43 -17.01 6.00 8.39
CA PHE A 43 -17.22 7.38 8.83
C PHE A 43 -17.40 8.37 7.68
N VAL A 44 -16.83 8.07 6.51
CA VAL A 44 -17.00 8.88 5.30
C VAL A 44 -18.26 8.43 4.57
N PRO A 45 -19.15 9.33 4.12
CA PRO A 45 -20.37 8.99 3.40
C PRO A 45 -20.08 8.52 1.96
N ILE A 46 -19.34 7.42 1.83
CA ILE A 46 -19.04 6.76 0.56
C ILE A 46 -20.12 5.72 0.32
N THR A 47 -20.86 5.87 -0.77
CA THR A 47 -21.69 4.77 -1.27
C THR A 47 -20.76 3.69 -1.80
N LEU A 48 -20.74 2.52 -1.15
CA LEU A 48 -19.94 1.36 -1.54
C LEU A 48 -20.55 0.68 -2.78
N THR A 49 -20.53 1.40 -3.90
CA THR A 49 -20.95 0.90 -5.22
C THR A 49 -19.85 0.02 -5.81
N LEU A 50 -20.16 -0.66 -6.92
CA LEU A 50 -19.18 -1.47 -7.64
C LEU A 50 -17.91 -0.68 -8.00
N ALA A 51 -18.06 0.60 -8.35
CA ALA A 51 -16.96 1.50 -8.66
C ALA A 51 -16.15 1.88 -7.40
N GLY A 52 -16.81 2.12 -6.26
CA GLY A 52 -16.11 2.34 -4.99
C GLY A 52 -15.27 1.11 -4.58
N ILE A 53 -15.81 -0.09 -4.75
CA ILE A 53 -15.08 -1.36 -4.51
C ILE A 53 -13.89 -1.49 -5.47
N ALA A 54 -14.04 -1.11 -6.74
CA ALA A 54 -12.94 -1.13 -7.70
C ALA A 54 -11.81 -0.17 -7.29
N GLY A 55 -12.15 1.04 -6.83
CA GLY A 55 -11.17 2.01 -6.31
C GLY A 55 -10.42 1.48 -5.08
N PHE A 56 -11.13 0.80 -4.18
CA PHE A 56 -10.54 0.14 -3.03
C PHE A 56 -9.60 -1.03 -3.41
N ILE A 57 -9.99 -1.88 -4.35
CA ILE A 57 -9.13 -2.98 -4.81
C ILE A 57 -7.87 -2.42 -5.48
N LEU A 58 -8.00 -1.35 -6.27
CA LEU A 58 -6.85 -0.67 -6.88
C LEU A 58 -5.90 -0.10 -5.81
N SER A 59 -6.44 0.49 -4.74
CA SER A 59 -5.61 1.03 -3.67
C SER A 59 -4.86 -0.04 -2.87
N ILE A 60 -5.43 -1.24 -2.73
CA ILE A 60 -4.72 -2.42 -2.19
C ILE A 60 -3.49 -2.73 -3.05
N GLY A 61 -3.63 -2.74 -4.38
CA GLY A 61 -2.51 -2.96 -5.30
C GLY A 61 -1.39 -1.92 -5.12
N MET A 62 -1.76 -0.64 -4.97
CA MET A 62 -0.79 0.42 -4.70
C MET A 62 -0.09 0.29 -3.34
N ALA A 63 -0.81 -0.17 -2.31
CA ALA A 63 -0.22 -0.44 -1.00
C ALA A 63 0.79 -1.60 -1.04
N VAL A 64 0.48 -2.65 -1.81
CA VAL A 64 1.36 -3.78 -2.08
C VAL A 64 2.62 -3.35 -2.85
N ASP A 65 2.46 -2.54 -3.90
CA ASP A 65 3.58 -2.02 -4.72
C ASP A 65 4.57 -1.19 -3.88
N ALA A 66 4.06 -0.32 -3.02
CA ALA A 66 4.89 0.47 -2.09
C ALA A 66 5.74 -0.42 -1.17
N ASN A 67 5.15 -1.48 -0.62
CA ASN A 67 5.86 -2.43 0.24
C ASN A 67 6.93 -3.22 -0.54
N ILE A 68 6.62 -3.69 -1.75
CA ILE A 68 7.58 -4.38 -2.63
C ILE A 68 8.78 -3.49 -2.92
N LEU A 69 8.54 -2.23 -3.29
CA LEU A 69 9.60 -1.30 -3.65
C LEU A 69 10.55 -1.04 -2.47
N ILE A 70 10.03 -0.92 -1.24
CA ILE A 70 10.85 -0.80 -0.03
C ILE A 70 11.77 -2.02 0.13
N PHE A 71 11.24 -3.23 -0.04
CA PHE A 71 12.01 -4.46 0.12
C PHE A 71 13.04 -4.68 -0.99
N GLU A 72 12.70 -4.37 -2.24
CA GLU A 72 13.67 -4.42 -3.34
C GLU A 72 14.81 -3.45 -3.10
N ARG A 73 14.52 -2.19 -2.71
CA ARG A 73 15.58 -1.22 -2.38
C ARG A 73 16.41 -1.66 -1.18
N MET A 74 15.81 -2.28 -0.16
CA MET A 74 16.56 -2.84 0.96
C MET A 74 17.47 -4.01 0.51
N ARG A 75 16.96 -4.92 -0.33
CA ARG A 75 17.73 -6.05 -0.87
C ARG A 75 18.88 -5.60 -1.77
N GLU A 76 18.70 -4.53 -2.56
CA GLU A 76 19.78 -3.89 -3.29
C GLU A 76 20.91 -3.46 -2.34
N GLU A 77 20.59 -2.74 -1.27
CA GLU A 77 21.58 -2.27 -0.29
C GLU A 77 22.26 -3.42 0.46
N LEU A 78 21.55 -4.51 0.75
CA LEU A 78 22.12 -5.73 1.34
C LEU A 78 23.09 -6.42 0.38
N ARG A 79 22.78 -6.49 -0.92
CA ARG A 79 23.67 -7.05 -1.95
C ARG A 79 24.94 -6.21 -2.13
N LEU A 80 24.89 -4.92 -1.83
CA LEU A 80 26.05 -4.03 -1.76
C LEU A 80 26.89 -4.23 -0.49
N GLY A 81 26.57 -5.22 0.35
CA GLY A 81 27.35 -5.58 1.54
C GLY A 81 27.11 -4.67 2.75
N LYS A 82 26.08 -3.81 2.71
CA LYS A 82 25.75 -2.96 3.86
C LYS A 82 25.12 -3.79 4.98
N PRO A 83 25.41 -3.46 6.26
CA PRO A 83 24.75 -4.13 7.37
C PRO A 83 23.24 -3.86 7.33
N ARG A 84 22.46 -4.84 7.78
CA ARG A 84 21.01 -4.89 7.64
C ARG A 84 20.29 -3.63 8.15
N THR A 85 20.72 -3.09 9.29
CA THR A 85 20.19 -1.85 9.87
C THR A 85 20.43 -0.60 9.01
N ILE A 86 21.55 -0.54 8.28
CA ILE A 86 21.87 0.55 7.34
C ILE A 86 21.10 0.32 6.03
N ALA A 87 21.07 -0.90 5.53
CA ALA A 87 20.33 -1.26 4.33
C ALA A 87 18.84 -0.94 4.46
N MET A 88 18.25 -1.16 5.64
CA MET A 88 16.89 -0.73 5.95
C MET A 88 16.71 0.78 5.83
N LYS A 89 17.53 1.57 6.52
CA LYS A 89 17.41 3.04 6.51
C LYS A 89 17.55 3.60 5.10
N LEU A 90 18.53 3.12 4.34
CA LEU A 90 18.78 3.55 2.97
C LEU A 90 17.69 3.07 2.01
N GLY A 91 17.25 1.82 2.13
CA GLY A 91 16.16 1.25 1.34
C GLY A 91 14.87 2.05 1.51
N PHE A 92 14.50 2.40 2.75
CA PHE A 92 13.36 3.28 3.04
C PHE A 92 13.54 4.68 2.45
N SER A 93 14.70 5.32 2.66
CA SER A 93 14.93 6.68 2.17
C SER A 93 14.87 6.75 0.63
N ARG A 94 15.40 5.74 -0.06
CA ARG A 94 15.40 5.66 -1.53
C ARG A 94 14.01 5.32 -2.07
N ALA A 95 13.32 4.35 -1.45
CA ALA A 95 11.97 3.97 -1.86
C ALA A 95 10.96 5.10 -1.61
N TRP A 96 11.11 5.86 -0.53
CA TRP A 96 10.16 6.90 -0.13
C TRP A 96 9.94 7.96 -1.22
N THR A 97 11.01 8.44 -1.87
CA THR A 97 10.89 9.44 -2.94
C THR A 97 10.04 8.91 -4.09
N SER A 98 10.33 7.69 -4.57
CA SER A 98 9.55 7.07 -5.65
C SER A 98 8.09 6.78 -5.26
N ILE A 99 7.85 6.30 -4.03
CA ILE A 99 6.50 6.04 -3.50
C ILE A 99 5.71 7.34 -3.43
N ARG A 100 6.31 8.39 -2.89
CA ARG A 100 5.66 9.69 -2.75
C ARG A 100 5.31 10.26 -4.11
N ASP A 101 6.24 10.28 -5.06
CA ASP A 101 6.03 10.91 -6.35
C ASP A 101 4.96 10.16 -7.18
N SER A 102 4.95 8.82 -7.12
CA SER A 102 3.91 7.98 -7.74
C SER A 102 2.52 8.21 -7.13
N ASN A 103 2.43 8.23 -5.79
CA ASN A 103 1.16 8.45 -5.10
C ASN A 103 0.65 9.88 -5.25
N ILE A 104 1.50 10.91 -5.28
CA ILE A 104 1.11 12.29 -5.55
C ILE A 104 0.48 12.41 -6.94
N THR A 105 1.10 11.79 -7.95
CA THR A 105 0.56 11.78 -9.31
C THR A 105 -0.82 11.11 -9.35
N SER A 106 -0.96 9.99 -8.63
CA SER A 106 -2.25 9.29 -8.50
C SER A 106 -3.30 10.12 -7.76
N LEU A 107 -2.90 10.86 -6.71
CA LEU A 107 -3.78 11.78 -6.00
C LEU A 107 -4.27 12.90 -6.90
N ILE A 108 -3.41 13.48 -7.73
CA ILE A 108 -3.80 14.49 -8.73
C ILE A 108 -4.84 13.91 -9.68
N THR A 109 -4.63 12.68 -10.18
CA THR A 109 -5.61 11.98 -11.03
C THR A 109 -6.93 11.79 -10.30
N THR A 110 -6.93 11.32 -9.05
CA THR A 110 -8.18 11.15 -8.28
C THR A 110 -8.89 12.48 -8.02
N PHE A 111 -8.15 13.57 -7.83
CA PHE A 111 -8.72 14.90 -7.64
C PHE A 111 -9.45 15.37 -8.90
N ILE A 112 -8.84 15.19 -10.07
CA ILE A 112 -9.46 15.48 -11.36
C ILE A 112 -10.71 14.61 -11.56
N LEU A 113 -10.61 13.29 -11.32
CA LEU A 113 -11.73 12.37 -11.44
C LEU A 113 -12.88 12.71 -10.48
N PHE A 114 -12.59 13.19 -9.28
CA PHE A 114 -13.62 13.59 -8.32
C PHE A 114 -14.34 14.87 -8.76
N TYR A 115 -13.59 15.88 -9.23
CA TYR A 115 -14.18 17.16 -9.63
C TYR A 115 -14.97 17.06 -10.93
N PHE A 116 -14.36 16.44 -11.96
CA PHE A 116 -14.92 16.36 -13.31
C PHE A 116 -15.75 15.09 -13.56
N GLY A 117 -15.62 14.06 -12.73
CA GLY A 117 -16.35 12.81 -12.89
C GLY A 117 -17.82 12.89 -12.49
N SER A 118 -18.62 11.97 -13.03
CA SER A 118 -20.02 11.76 -12.68
C SER A 118 -20.16 10.86 -11.44
N GLY A 119 -21.36 10.77 -10.85
CA GLY A 119 -21.59 10.15 -9.52
C GLY A 119 -20.88 8.82 -9.25
N ILE A 120 -20.82 7.90 -10.23
CA ILE A 120 -20.11 6.61 -10.11
C ILE A 120 -18.59 6.81 -10.03
N ILE A 121 -18.04 7.69 -10.86
CA ILE A 121 -16.60 8.01 -10.93
C ILE A 121 -16.15 8.73 -9.65
N ARG A 122 -17.01 9.59 -9.07
CA ARG A 122 -16.71 10.27 -7.80
C ARG A 122 -16.53 9.29 -6.65
N GLY A 123 -17.38 8.27 -6.57
CA GLY A 123 -17.25 7.20 -5.57
C GLY A 123 -15.96 6.40 -5.72
N PHE A 124 -15.58 6.07 -6.95
CA PHE A 124 -14.28 5.44 -7.26
C PHE A 124 -13.10 6.32 -6.84
N ALA A 125 -13.12 7.60 -7.26
CA ALA A 125 -12.04 8.55 -7.00
C ALA A 125 -11.83 8.80 -5.51
N LEU A 126 -12.91 8.93 -4.73
CA LEU A 126 -12.85 9.12 -3.29
C LEU A 126 -12.30 7.88 -2.58
N ALA A 127 -12.76 6.68 -2.95
CA ALA A 127 -12.27 5.43 -2.39
C ALA A 127 -10.76 5.22 -2.68
N LEU A 128 -10.34 5.51 -3.92
CA LEU A 128 -8.94 5.42 -4.33
C LEU A 128 -8.07 6.46 -3.61
N ALA A 129 -8.52 7.71 -3.49
CA ALA A 129 -7.80 8.78 -2.81
C ALA A 129 -7.53 8.45 -1.33
N ILE A 130 -8.57 7.99 -0.61
CA ILE A 130 -8.42 7.53 0.78
C ILE A 130 -7.45 6.36 0.84
N GLY A 131 -7.60 5.40 -0.06
CA GLY A 131 -6.73 4.23 -0.13
C GLY A 131 -5.26 4.59 -0.36
N ILE A 132 -4.97 5.61 -1.19
CA ILE A 132 -3.61 6.12 -1.43
C ILE A 132 -3.04 6.81 -0.17
N LEU A 133 -3.82 7.68 0.48
CA LEU A 133 -3.35 8.37 1.68
C LEU A 133 -3.01 7.38 2.81
N VAL A 134 -3.87 6.39 3.01
CA VAL A 134 -3.66 5.35 4.04
C VAL A 134 -2.52 4.42 3.63
N SER A 135 -2.29 4.16 2.34
CA SER A 135 -1.20 3.29 1.89
C SER A 135 0.15 3.93 2.14
N MET A 136 0.28 5.23 1.84
CA MET A 136 1.48 6.01 2.16
C MET A 136 1.75 6.01 3.67
N PHE A 137 0.72 6.23 4.49
CA PHE A 137 0.85 6.16 5.95
C PHE A 137 1.29 4.77 6.42
N SER A 138 0.65 3.71 5.91
CA SER A 138 0.97 2.33 6.28
C SER A 138 2.40 1.95 5.91
N ALA A 139 2.86 2.33 4.72
CA ALA A 139 4.21 2.04 4.26
C ALA A 139 5.28 2.72 5.14
N ILE A 140 5.06 3.98 5.55
CA ILE A 140 6.00 4.69 6.43
C ILE A 140 5.94 4.19 7.85
N VAL A 141 4.75 4.08 8.43
CA VAL A 141 4.59 3.90 9.88
C VAL A 141 4.52 2.43 10.24
N VAL A 142 3.68 1.65 9.56
CA VAL A 142 3.45 0.25 9.91
C VAL A 142 4.61 -0.61 9.43
N THR A 143 4.96 -0.52 8.15
CA THR A 143 6.03 -1.35 7.57
C THR A 143 7.39 -1.03 8.20
N GLN A 144 7.71 0.25 8.45
CA GLN A 144 8.98 0.63 9.08
C GLN A 144 9.08 0.16 10.54
N ASN A 145 8.00 0.25 11.33
CA ASN A 145 8.01 -0.21 12.71
C ASN A 145 8.05 -1.74 12.80
N LEU A 146 7.31 -2.45 11.95
CA LEU A 146 7.35 -3.92 11.90
C LEU A 146 8.75 -4.42 11.56
N LEU A 147 9.40 -3.82 10.56
CA LEU A 147 10.76 -4.19 10.19
C LEU A 147 11.77 -3.89 11.30
N ARG A 148 11.66 -2.73 11.97
CA ARG A 148 12.53 -2.41 13.11
C ARG A 148 12.35 -3.37 14.28
N PHE A 149 11.12 -3.83 14.53
CA PHE A 149 10.84 -4.80 15.59
C PHE A 149 11.49 -6.15 15.28
N PHE A 150 11.29 -6.66 14.07
CA PHE A 150 11.74 -8.00 13.66
C PHE A 150 13.26 -8.12 13.41
N GLU A 151 13.98 -7.01 13.33
CA GLU A 151 15.44 -6.97 13.17
C GLU A 151 16.20 -6.65 14.45
N ARG A 152 15.49 -6.40 15.55
CA ARG A 152 16.08 -6.17 16.85
C ARG A 152 16.32 -7.47 17.63
N ASP A 153 15.78 -8.59 17.14
CA ASP A 153 16.00 -9.97 17.60
C ASP A 153 16.94 -10.72 16.65
#